data_AF-A0A4V6PYL0-F1
#
_entry.id   AF-A0A4V6PYL0-F1
#
_cell.length_a   1.000
_cell.length_b   1.000
_cell.length_c   1.000
_cell.angle_alpha   90.00
_cell.angle_beta   90.00
_cell.angle_gamma   90.00
#
_symmetry.space_group_name_H-M   'P 1'
#
loop_
_entity.id
_entity.type
_entity.pdbx_description
1 polymer ?
#
loop_
_entity_poly.entity_id
_entity_poly.type
_entity_poly.pdbx_seq_one_letter_code
_entity_poly.pdbx_strand_id
1 'polypeptide(L)'
;MAIIQVTSTNPDFSFLIKKNPESGMMLRPMRKGIAHGWYSAPDTFNVYFKDADNEISYKKYRDEKFEYLNLSRYNSNIFPLNALGEFFALKEQDSRDLPGFTHQFKINMLYIRRVHYVEFFQKYMPDYTFEVEHLSDKNWAVTISTKSSLYDLIHISNLFCLFFAGFSQEHLDITEDLLTKYIKSIQITDPPFYIRNLFVHNFLTTHKLFHQFKEQLEMTDHYDIQFDFGSTAIQRRNFIASQLAFDKVIVDIGCGEGFYAIPFAEKTKLDYYAIDIDPEMLLITNKKATKKALNNIFTYSSLDIFLENNAGEQVDVILTEVIEHMPTKMARKLIRKIVQHIDFATFIITTPNSEFNTFYGLEGFRHDDHDWEMSTAEFQTWLIEMIDEKIVTIEFYAIGDAVNGIHTTQGAILRKKEV
;
A
#
# COMPACT_ATOMS: atom_id res chain seq x y z
N MET A 1 -7.77 -35.24 -3.22
CA MET A 1 -7.38 -34.01 -3.96
C MET A 1 -6.45 -33.22 -3.06
N ALA A 2 -5.25 -32.87 -3.52
CA ALA A 2 -4.35 -32.00 -2.75
C ALA A 2 -4.93 -30.57 -2.69
N ILE A 3 -4.57 -29.78 -1.69
CA ILE A 3 -4.87 -28.33 -1.69
C ILE A 3 -3.71 -27.58 -2.33
N ILE A 4 -2.47 -27.95 -1.97
CA ILE A 4 -1.26 -27.43 -2.61
C ILE A 4 -0.40 -28.57 -3.15
N GLN A 5 0.39 -28.28 -4.19
CA GLN A 5 1.36 -29.19 -4.78
C GLN A 5 2.65 -28.43 -5.08
N VAL A 6 3.80 -29.05 -4.80
CA VAL A 6 5.11 -28.58 -5.26
C VAL A 6 5.65 -29.62 -6.22
N THR A 7 6.01 -29.20 -7.42
CA THR A 7 6.65 -30.03 -8.44
C THR A 7 8.04 -29.49 -8.78
N SER A 8 8.96 -30.39 -9.13
CA SER A 8 10.29 -29.99 -9.59
C SER A 8 10.87 -31.03 -10.55
N THR A 9 11.42 -30.57 -11.67
CA THR A 9 12.19 -31.42 -12.58
C THR A 9 13.62 -31.68 -12.09
N ASN A 10 14.01 -31.15 -10.92
CA ASN A 10 15.33 -31.41 -10.33
C ASN A 10 15.39 -32.84 -9.79
N PRO A 11 16.35 -33.69 -10.20
CA PRO A 11 16.45 -35.07 -9.74
C PRO A 11 16.65 -35.20 -8.22
N ASP A 12 17.19 -34.17 -7.57
CA ASP A 12 17.40 -34.11 -6.12
C ASP A 12 16.20 -33.52 -5.34
N PHE A 13 15.03 -33.37 -5.98
CA PHE A 13 13.85 -32.72 -5.38
C PHE A 13 13.53 -33.19 -3.95
N SER A 14 13.56 -34.50 -3.71
CA SER A 14 13.27 -35.07 -2.39
C SER A 14 14.28 -34.66 -1.31
N PHE A 15 15.54 -34.51 -1.67
CA PHE A 15 16.58 -33.98 -0.80
C PHE A 15 16.40 -32.49 -0.54
N LEU A 16 16.06 -31.71 -1.58
CA LEU A 16 15.83 -30.27 -1.45
C LEU A 16 14.70 -29.95 -0.47
N ILE A 17 13.57 -30.67 -0.54
CA ILE A 17 12.46 -30.48 0.40
C ILE A 17 12.62 -31.25 1.71
N LYS A 18 13.67 -32.07 1.83
CA LYS A 18 13.98 -32.90 3.00
C LYS A 18 12.80 -33.83 3.37
N LYS A 19 12.30 -34.56 2.38
CA LYS A 19 11.19 -35.54 2.53
C LYS A 19 11.59 -36.83 1.83
N ASN A 20 11.54 -37.95 2.52
CA ASN A 20 11.88 -39.25 1.92
C ASN A 20 10.64 -39.84 1.20
N PRO A 21 10.69 -40.13 -0.11
CA PRO A 21 9.59 -40.78 -0.84
C PRO A 21 9.15 -42.12 -0.24
N GLU A 22 10.05 -42.84 0.43
CA GLU A 22 9.77 -44.13 1.06
C GLU A 22 9.03 -44.03 2.40
N SER A 23 8.96 -42.82 2.99
CA SER A 23 8.37 -42.62 4.32
C SER A 23 6.83 -42.65 4.34
N GLY A 24 6.19 -42.77 3.17
CA GLY A 24 4.74 -42.76 3.04
C GLY A 24 4.13 -41.38 3.35
N MET A 25 2.93 -41.38 3.93
CA MET A 25 2.19 -40.15 4.23
C MET A 25 2.67 -39.50 5.53
N MET A 26 3.00 -38.21 5.48
CA MET A 26 3.43 -37.41 6.62
C MET A 26 2.26 -36.63 7.21
N LEU A 27 1.99 -36.83 8.50
CA LEU A 27 0.96 -36.12 9.23
C LEU A 27 1.59 -35.00 10.06
N ARG A 28 0.99 -33.79 9.99
CA ARG A 28 1.37 -32.63 10.80
C ARG A 28 0.14 -31.99 11.41
N PRO A 29 0.08 -31.80 12.75
CA PRO A 29 -0.99 -31.03 13.36
C PRO A 29 -0.90 -29.59 12.84
N MET A 30 -2.02 -29.03 12.40
CA MET A 30 -2.07 -27.67 11.86
C MET A 30 -3.35 -26.99 12.31
N ARG A 31 -3.20 -25.98 13.17
CA ARG A 31 -4.32 -25.34 13.86
C ARG A 31 -5.18 -26.41 14.57
N LYS A 32 -6.45 -26.57 14.17
CA LYS A 32 -7.38 -27.55 14.73
C LYS A 32 -7.47 -28.85 13.91
N GLY A 33 -6.84 -28.89 12.74
CA GLY A 33 -6.85 -30.04 11.84
C GLY A 33 -5.51 -30.74 11.72
N ILE A 34 -5.43 -31.60 10.71
CA ILE A 34 -4.22 -32.36 10.34
C ILE A 34 -3.92 -32.11 8.86
N ALA A 35 -2.70 -31.66 8.59
CA ALA A 35 -2.16 -31.59 7.24
C ALA A 35 -1.44 -32.91 6.88
N HIS A 36 -1.70 -33.39 5.66
CA HIS A 36 -1.22 -34.66 5.12
C HIS A 36 -0.31 -34.35 3.94
N GLY A 37 0.98 -34.67 4.05
CA GLY A 37 1.96 -34.54 3.00
C GLY A 37 2.29 -35.90 2.37
N TRP A 38 2.35 -36.00 1.04
CA TRP A 38 2.74 -37.25 0.36
C TRP A 38 3.26 -37.02 -1.06
N TYR A 39 4.05 -37.98 -1.55
CA TYR A 39 4.44 -38.04 -2.96
C TYR A 39 3.37 -38.73 -3.80
N SER A 40 2.91 -38.10 -4.88
CA SER A 40 2.10 -38.76 -5.92
C SER A 40 2.93 -39.23 -7.11
N ALA A 41 4.11 -38.64 -7.28
CA ALA A 41 5.13 -38.99 -8.25
C ALA A 41 6.51 -38.59 -7.68
N PRO A 42 7.64 -39.11 -8.18
CA PRO A 42 8.98 -38.78 -7.66
C PRO A 42 9.32 -37.29 -7.65
N ASP A 43 8.73 -36.54 -8.59
CA ASP A 43 8.91 -35.10 -8.81
C ASP A 43 7.81 -34.24 -8.20
N THR A 44 6.83 -34.83 -7.49
CA THR A 44 5.60 -34.15 -7.06
C THR A 44 5.25 -34.45 -5.61
N PHE A 45 5.31 -33.43 -4.76
CA PHE A 45 4.87 -33.49 -3.36
C PHE A 45 3.57 -32.73 -3.16
N ASN A 46 2.61 -33.36 -2.49
CA ASN A 46 1.27 -32.85 -2.27
C ASN A 46 1.06 -32.54 -0.80
N VAL A 47 0.25 -31.52 -0.51
CA VAL A 47 -0.27 -31.29 0.84
C VAL A 47 -1.79 -31.14 0.78
N TYR A 48 -2.48 -31.88 1.63
CA TYR A 48 -3.91 -31.81 1.86
C TYR A 48 -4.17 -31.43 3.32
N PHE A 49 -5.29 -30.75 3.59
CA PHE A 49 -5.70 -30.41 4.94
C PHE A 49 -7.06 -31.01 5.24
N LYS A 50 -7.13 -31.71 6.38
CA LYS A 50 -8.38 -32.15 6.97
C LYS A 50 -8.59 -31.38 8.26
N ASP A 51 -9.54 -30.46 8.27
CA ASP A 51 -9.91 -29.73 9.48
C ASP A 51 -10.61 -30.64 10.50
N ALA A 52 -10.67 -30.23 11.77
CA ALA A 52 -11.42 -30.95 12.79
C ALA A 52 -12.93 -30.91 12.50
N ASP A 53 -13.64 -32.01 12.74
CA ASP A 53 -15.03 -32.17 12.32
C ASP A 53 -15.96 -31.06 12.83
N ASN A 54 -15.79 -30.64 14.10
CA ASN A 54 -16.65 -29.66 14.79
C ASN A 54 -15.95 -28.32 15.11
N GLU A 55 -14.74 -28.08 14.59
CA GLU A 55 -14.01 -26.82 14.79
C GLU A 55 -13.66 -26.17 13.43
N ILE A 56 -13.27 -24.89 13.49
CA ILE A 56 -12.91 -24.07 12.33
C ILE A 56 -11.48 -23.58 12.54
N SER A 57 -10.55 -24.06 11.72
CA SER A 57 -9.15 -23.61 11.75
C SER A 57 -8.96 -22.21 11.19
N TYR A 58 -9.63 -21.89 10.08
CA TYR A 58 -9.48 -20.64 9.33
C TYR A 58 -10.78 -19.85 9.38
N LYS A 59 -10.97 -19.12 10.47
CA LYS A 59 -12.20 -18.34 10.70
C LYS A 59 -12.22 -17.08 9.87
N LYS A 60 -13.37 -16.71 9.32
CA LYS A 60 -13.58 -15.42 8.66
C LYS A 60 -13.78 -14.30 9.68
N TYR A 61 -14.35 -14.64 10.84
CA TYR A 61 -14.54 -13.69 11.94
C TYR A 61 -13.93 -14.25 13.23
N ARG A 62 -13.26 -13.42 14.03
CA ARG A 62 -12.57 -13.85 15.27
C ARG A 62 -13.50 -14.62 16.22
N ASP A 63 -14.75 -14.18 16.33
CA ASP A 63 -15.76 -14.76 17.24
C ASP A 63 -16.55 -15.93 16.64
N GLU A 64 -16.22 -16.35 15.42
CA GLU A 64 -16.89 -17.46 14.76
C GLU A 64 -16.59 -18.77 15.50
N LYS A 65 -17.65 -19.41 16.03
CA LYS A 65 -17.54 -20.68 16.78
C LYS A 65 -18.10 -21.87 16.01
N PHE A 66 -18.94 -21.62 15.01
CA PHE A 66 -19.64 -22.65 14.24
C PHE A 66 -20.08 -22.11 12.88
N GLU A 67 -19.83 -22.85 11.79
CA GLU A 67 -20.23 -22.53 10.42
C GLU A 67 -20.72 -23.83 9.75
N TYR A 68 -21.98 -23.86 9.32
CA TYR A 68 -22.61 -25.06 8.72
C TYR A 68 -21.98 -25.47 7.38
N LEU A 69 -21.44 -24.51 6.64
CA LEU A 69 -20.77 -24.68 5.35
C LEU A 69 -19.40 -24.02 5.46
N ASN A 70 -18.51 -24.61 6.27
CA ASN A 70 -17.16 -24.10 6.45
C ASN A 70 -16.34 -24.25 5.15
N LEU A 71 -16.48 -23.27 4.25
CA LEU A 71 -15.82 -23.23 2.95
C LEU A 71 -14.30 -23.02 3.07
N SER A 72 -13.82 -22.38 4.13
CA SER A 72 -12.38 -22.11 4.32
C SER A 72 -11.55 -23.38 4.49
N ARG A 73 -12.20 -24.52 4.79
CA ARG A 73 -11.57 -25.86 4.70
C ARG A 73 -10.99 -26.18 3.33
N TYR A 74 -11.51 -25.55 2.28
CA TYR A 74 -11.14 -25.85 0.89
C TYR A 74 -10.36 -24.72 0.23
N ASN A 75 -10.61 -23.46 0.62
CA ASN A 75 -10.11 -22.29 -0.09
C ASN A 75 -9.53 -21.19 0.83
N SER A 76 -9.14 -21.52 2.06
CA SER A 76 -8.49 -20.55 2.95
C SER A 76 -7.26 -19.92 2.29
N ASN A 77 -7.13 -18.61 2.43
CA ASN A 77 -5.97 -17.87 1.92
C ASN A 77 -4.77 -17.99 2.87
N ILE A 78 -5.00 -18.32 4.15
CA ILE A 78 -3.93 -18.55 5.14
C ILE A 78 -3.36 -19.97 5.04
N PHE A 79 -4.16 -20.98 4.69
CA PHE A 79 -3.67 -22.37 4.65
C PHE A 79 -2.40 -22.58 3.81
N PRO A 80 -2.29 -22.04 2.57
CA PRO A 80 -1.07 -22.18 1.78
C PRO A 80 0.19 -21.68 2.49
N LEU A 81 0.12 -20.58 3.26
CA LEU A 81 1.23 -20.07 4.06
C LEU A 81 1.65 -21.03 5.17
N ASN A 82 0.65 -21.58 5.86
CA ASN A 82 0.88 -22.55 6.92
C ASN A 82 1.51 -23.82 6.35
N ALA A 83 1.04 -24.29 5.20
CA ALA A 83 1.56 -25.47 4.53
C ALA A 83 2.99 -25.25 4.00
N LEU A 84 3.28 -24.09 3.41
CA LEU A 84 4.64 -23.68 3.04
C LEU A 84 5.57 -23.64 4.26
N GLY A 85 5.12 -23.03 5.36
CA GLY A 85 5.89 -22.96 6.61
C GLY A 85 6.14 -24.31 7.28
N GLU A 86 5.20 -25.25 7.18
CA GLU A 86 5.31 -26.55 7.87
C GLU A 86 6.07 -27.59 7.03
N PHE A 87 5.75 -27.71 5.74
CA PHE A 87 6.32 -28.75 4.88
C PHE A 87 7.58 -28.30 4.14
N PHE A 88 7.73 -26.99 3.90
CA PHE A 88 8.73 -26.41 3.01
C PHE A 88 9.53 -25.27 3.66
N ALA A 89 9.78 -25.31 4.98
CA ALA A 89 10.65 -24.36 5.67
C ALA A 89 12.14 -24.58 5.32
N LEU A 90 12.55 -24.09 4.15
CA LEU A 90 13.93 -24.09 3.72
C LEU A 90 14.70 -22.98 4.44
N LYS A 91 15.78 -23.34 5.16
CA LYS A 91 16.59 -22.38 5.92
C LYS A 91 17.55 -21.59 5.05
N GLU A 92 18.09 -22.24 4.03
CA GLU A 92 19.09 -21.72 3.09
C GLU A 92 18.94 -22.49 1.77
N GLN A 93 19.46 -21.91 0.69
CA GLN A 93 19.52 -22.58 -0.59
C GLN A 93 20.52 -23.73 -0.52
N ASP A 94 20.11 -24.92 -0.96
CA ASP A 94 20.98 -26.09 -1.03
C ASP A 94 21.91 -25.96 -2.24
N SER A 95 23.15 -26.46 -2.14
CA SER A 95 24.12 -26.40 -3.25
C SER A 95 23.69 -27.17 -4.50
N ARG A 96 22.70 -28.07 -4.39
CA ARG A 96 22.10 -28.81 -5.51
C ARG A 96 20.91 -28.08 -6.15
N ASP A 97 20.46 -26.98 -5.54
CA ASP A 97 19.31 -26.20 -6.00
C ASP A 97 19.76 -25.17 -7.05
N LEU A 98 20.23 -25.70 -8.19
CA LEU A 98 20.83 -24.94 -9.27
C LEU A 98 19.79 -24.55 -10.34
N PRO A 99 20.03 -23.46 -11.10
CA PRO A 99 19.18 -23.08 -12.22
C PRO A 99 19.09 -24.13 -13.32
N GLY A 100 18.01 -24.06 -14.10
CA GLY A 100 17.80 -24.89 -15.30
C GLY A 100 16.78 -26.01 -15.13
N PHE A 101 16.33 -26.26 -13.90
CA PHE A 101 15.17 -27.10 -13.62
C PHE A 101 13.91 -26.25 -13.51
N THR A 102 12.77 -26.80 -13.89
CA THR A 102 11.47 -26.13 -13.70
C THR A 102 10.93 -26.53 -12.34
N HIS A 103 10.57 -25.54 -11.53
CA HIS A 103 9.92 -25.71 -10.24
C HIS A 103 8.54 -25.05 -10.30
N GLN A 104 7.52 -25.72 -9.76
CA GLN A 104 6.16 -25.14 -9.70
C GLN A 104 5.51 -25.34 -8.34
N PHE A 105 4.77 -24.32 -7.91
CA PHE A 105 3.91 -24.35 -6.76
C PHE A 105 2.48 -24.12 -7.23
N LYS A 106 1.62 -25.13 -7.04
CA LYS A 106 0.22 -25.08 -7.42
C LYS A 106 -0.67 -25.01 -6.20
N ILE A 107 -1.63 -24.10 -6.22
CA ILE A 107 -2.75 -24.02 -5.28
C ILE A 107 -4.01 -24.38 -6.07
N ASN A 108 -4.68 -25.46 -5.70
CA ASN A 108 -5.83 -25.95 -6.45
C ASN A 108 -7.07 -25.06 -6.32
N MET A 109 -7.19 -24.30 -5.24
CA MET A 109 -8.28 -23.34 -5.04
C MET A 109 -7.86 -22.27 -4.04
N LEU A 110 -7.77 -21.02 -4.50
CA LEU A 110 -7.49 -19.83 -3.69
C LEU A 110 -8.61 -18.80 -3.90
N TYR A 111 -9.06 -18.16 -2.82
CA TYR A 111 -10.08 -17.13 -2.91
C TYR A 111 -9.45 -15.76 -3.22
N ILE A 112 -9.57 -15.32 -4.47
CA ILE A 112 -9.00 -14.08 -4.99
C ILE A 112 -10.13 -13.12 -5.39
N ARG A 113 -10.29 -12.05 -4.61
CA ARG A 113 -11.22 -10.95 -4.92
C ARG A 113 -10.69 -9.98 -5.98
N ARG A 114 -9.38 -9.80 -6.02
CA ARG A 114 -8.68 -8.75 -6.78
C ARG A 114 -7.60 -9.40 -7.63
N VAL A 115 -8.00 -9.92 -8.79
CA VAL A 115 -7.11 -10.67 -9.70
C VAL A 115 -6.01 -9.80 -10.29
N HIS A 116 -6.23 -8.49 -10.41
CA HIS A 116 -5.22 -7.54 -10.89
C HIS A 116 -3.92 -7.57 -10.07
N TYR A 117 -3.94 -7.97 -8.79
CA TYR A 117 -2.70 -8.15 -8.03
C TYR A 117 -1.85 -9.30 -8.57
N VAL A 118 -2.46 -10.35 -9.11
CA VAL A 118 -1.74 -11.44 -9.79
C VAL A 118 -1.06 -10.92 -11.05
N GLU A 119 -1.77 -10.12 -11.85
CA GLU A 119 -1.22 -9.47 -13.04
C GLU A 119 -0.04 -8.57 -12.69
N PHE A 120 -0.12 -7.90 -11.53
CA PHE A 120 1.00 -7.11 -11.01
C PHE A 120 2.22 -7.98 -10.71
N PHE A 121 2.06 -9.09 -9.97
CA PHE A 121 3.15 -10.04 -9.76
C PHE A 121 3.74 -10.52 -11.09
N GLN A 122 2.89 -10.88 -12.06
CA GLN A 122 3.35 -11.31 -13.38
C GLN A 122 4.11 -10.23 -14.16
N LYS A 123 3.67 -8.97 -14.09
CA LYS A 123 4.29 -7.84 -14.80
C LYS A 123 5.64 -7.46 -14.20
N TYR A 124 5.78 -7.53 -12.88
CA TYR A 124 6.91 -6.95 -12.15
C TYR A 124 7.90 -7.96 -11.58
N MET A 125 7.63 -9.26 -11.73
CA MET A 125 8.52 -10.34 -11.29
C MET A 125 8.80 -11.31 -12.45
N PRO A 126 9.59 -10.90 -13.47
CA PRO A 126 9.72 -11.62 -14.74
C PRO A 126 10.42 -13.00 -14.63
N ASP A 127 11.17 -13.24 -13.56
CA ASP A 127 11.82 -14.55 -13.29
C ASP A 127 10.82 -15.63 -12.84
N TYR A 128 9.55 -15.26 -12.72
CA TYR A 128 8.47 -16.10 -12.25
C TYR A 128 7.26 -16.01 -13.20
N THR A 129 6.53 -17.10 -13.33
CA THR A 129 5.22 -17.11 -13.98
C THR A 129 4.12 -17.29 -12.95
N PHE A 130 3.01 -16.57 -13.11
CA PHE A 130 1.83 -16.62 -12.25
C PHE A 130 0.61 -16.89 -13.14
N GLU A 131 0.27 -18.16 -13.27
CA GLU A 131 -0.88 -18.61 -14.05
C GLU A 131 -2.10 -18.76 -13.15
N VAL A 132 -3.24 -18.23 -13.59
CA VAL A 132 -4.51 -18.37 -12.88
C VAL A 132 -5.60 -18.93 -13.79
N GLU A 133 -6.36 -19.87 -13.25
CA GLU A 133 -7.52 -20.48 -13.90
C GLU A 133 -8.75 -20.23 -13.03
N HIS A 134 -9.77 -19.60 -13.62
CA HIS A 134 -11.03 -19.36 -12.92
C HIS A 134 -11.80 -20.67 -12.72
N LEU A 135 -12.16 -20.99 -11.48
CA LEU A 135 -12.91 -22.21 -11.16
C LEU A 135 -14.39 -21.92 -10.94
N SER A 136 -14.68 -20.95 -10.08
CA SER A 136 -16.03 -20.53 -9.67
C SER A 136 -15.93 -19.21 -8.91
N ASP A 137 -17.04 -18.52 -8.61
CA ASP A 137 -17.09 -17.22 -7.89
C ASP A 137 -15.85 -16.89 -7.03
N LYS A 138 -14.95 -16.04 -7.56
CA LYS A 138 -13.70 -15.56 -6.91
C LYS A 138 -12.74 -16.66 -6.43
N ASN A 139 -12.93 -17.90 -6.85
CA ASN A 139 -12.06 -19.04 -6.58
C ASN A 139 -11.26 -19.37 -7.83
N TRP A 140 -9.94 -19.44 -7.67
CA TRP A 140 -9.00 -19.61 -8.76
C TRP A 140 -8.02 -20.72 -8.42
N ALA A 141 -7.65 -21.53 -9.41
CA ALA A 141 -6.41 -22.31 -9.31
C ALA A 141 -5.25 -21.37 -9.66
N VAL A 142 -4.15 -21.49 -8.92
CA VAL A 142 -2.95 -20.66 -9.11
C VAL A 142 -1.76 -21.59 -9.31
N THR A 143 -0.96 -21.33 -10.34
CA THR A 143 0.34 -21.99 -10.54
C THR A 143 1.43 -20.94 -10.62
N ILE A 144 2.38 -21.01 -9.69
CA ILE A 144 3.58 -20.18 -9.68
C ILE A 144 4.73 -21.05 -10.18
N SER A 145 5.51 -20.60 -11.16
CA SER A 145 6.67 -21.35 -11.66
C SER A 145 7.92 -20.50 -11.76
N THR A 146 9.09 -21.13 -11.66
CA THR A 146 10.39 -20.51 -11.93
C THR A 146 11.39 -21.55 -12.44
N LYS A 147 12.47 -21.06 -13.07
CA LYS A 147 13.64 -21.86 -13.48
C LYS A 147 14.91 -21.51 -12.71
N SER A 148 14.81 -20.62 -11.71
CA SER A 148 15.95 -20.14 -10.92
C SER A 148 16.36 -21.16 -9.85
N SER A 149 15.49 -21.43 -8.88
CA SER A 149 15.71 -22.46 -7.86
C SER A 149 14.40 -22.84 -7.17
N LEU A 150 14.38 -23.98 -6.47
CA LEU A 150 13.28 -24.34 -5.59
C LEU A 150 13.17 -23.37 -4.41
N TYR A 151 14.31 -22.91 -3.90
CA TYR A 151 14.39 -21.93 -2.82
C TYR A 151 13.67 -20.63 -3.20
N ASP A 152 13.93 -20.11 -4.40
CA ASP A 152 13.24 -18.92 -4.93
C ASP A 152 11.75 -19.17 -5.08
N LEU A 153 11.35 -20.34 -5.63
CA LEU A 153 9.95 -20.72 -5.75
C LEU A 153 9.23 -20.65 -4.40
N ILE A 154 9.83 -21.22 -3.34
CA ILE A 154 9.23 -21.21 -2.01
C ILE A 154 9.12 -19.79 -1.46
N HIS A 155 10.14 -18.94 -1.67
CA HIS A 155 10.12 -17.56 -1.17
C HIS A 155 9.11 -16.67 -1.90
N ILE A 156 9.02 -16.76 -3.23
CA ILE A 156 8.02 -16.01 -4.00
C ILE A 156 6.59 -16.50 -3.71
N SER A 157 6.41 -17.82 -3.53
CA SER A 157 5.11 -18.40 -3.18
C SER A 157 4.65 -17.96 -1.79
N ASN A 158 5.58 -17.89 -0.82
CA ASN A 158 5.32 -17.33 0.50
C ASN A 158 4.88 -15.86 0.40
N LEU A 159 5.59 -15.03 -0.38
CA LEU A 159 5.25 -13.62 -0.55
C LEU A 159 3.89 -13.43 -1.22
N PHE A 160 3.63 -14.15 -2.31
CA PHE A 160 2.34 -14.15 -3.01
C PHE A 160 1.20 -14.52 -2.07
N CYS A 161 1.32 -15.65 -1.38
CA CYS A 161 0.29 -16.12 -0.45
C CYS A 161 0.09 -15.16 0.73
N LEU A 162 1.14 -14.46 1.17
CA LEU A 162 1.04 -13.47 2.26
C LEU A 162 0.12 -12.32 1.88
N PHE A 163 0.29 -11.75 0.69
CA PHE A 163 -0.57 -10.67 0.24
C PHE A 163 -2.03 -11.12 0.12
N PHE A 164 -2.30 -12.27 -0.49
CA PHE A 164 -3.68 -12.75 -0.59
C PHE A 164 -4.30 -13.16 0.75
N ALA A 165 -3.50 -13.60 1.72
CA ALA A 165 -3.94 -13.78 3.10
C ALA A 165 -4.25 -12.43 3.77
N GLY A 166 -3.38 -11.43 3.63
CA GLY A 166 -3.56 -10.09 4.18
C GLY A 166 -4.75 -9.32 3.58
N PHE A 167 -5.08 -9.57 2.31
CA PHE A 167 -6.25 -8.99 1.63
C PHE A 167 -7.54 -9.78 1.88
N SER A 168 -7.46 -10.94 2.55
CA SER A 168 -8.62 -11.76 2.84
C SER A 168 -9.42 -11.22 4.04
N GLN A 169 -10.61 -11.79 4.26
CA GLN A 169 -11.36 -11.53 5.49
C GLN A 169 -10.86 -12.38 6.66
N GLU A 170 -10.02 -13.38 6.40
CA GLU A 170 -9.49 -14.25 7.45
C GLU A 170 -8.49 -13.48 8.30
N HIS A 171 -8.54 -13.69 9.61
CA HIS A 171 -7.66 -13.00 10.52
C HIS A 171 -6.24 -13.59 10.48
N LEU A 172 -5.28 -12.80 9.99
CA LEU A 172 -3.86 -13.12 10.04
C LEU A 172 -3.18 -12.33 11.18
N ASP A 173 -2.67 -13.05 12.17
CA ASP A 173 -1.90 -12.45 13.27
C ASP A 173 -0.50 -12.05 12.78
N ILE A 174 -0.27 -10.75 12.64
CA ILE A 174 1.04 -10.20 12.25
C ILE A 174 1.95 -10.12 13.49
N THR A 175 2.84 -11.10 13.61
CA THR A 175 3.87 -11.16 14.66
C THR A 175 5.24 -10.74 14.13
N GLU A 176 6.17 -10.35 15.00
CA GLU A 176 7.53 -9.99 14.58
C GLU A 176 8.25 -11.15 13.88
N ASP A 177 8.10 -12.39 14.37
CA ASP A 177 8.66 -13.59 13.72
C ASP A 177 8.10 -13.81 12.30
N LEU A 178 6.80 -13.55 12.12
CA LEU A 178 6.15 -13.61 10.82
C LEU A 178 6.75 -12.57 9.87
N LEU A 179 6.93 -11.33 10.34
CA LEU A 179 7.53 -10.26 9.56
C LEU A 179 8.97 -10.59 9.16
N THR A 180 9.80 -11.05 10.10
CA THR A 180 11.18 -11.48 9.83
C THR A 180 11.23 -12.57 8.75
N LYS A 181 10.33 -13.56 8.81
CA LYS A 181 10.24 -14.61 7.79
C LYS A 181 9.97 -14.05 6.39
N TYR A 182 9.02 -13.13 6.25
CA TYR A 182 8.62 -12.64 4.93
C TYR A 182 9.47 -11.48 4.42
N ILE A 183 10.12 -10.70 5.29
CA ILE A 183 11.16 -9.76 4.90
C ILE A 183 12.34 -10.53 4.30
N LYS A 184 12.70 -11.68 4.86
CA LYS A 184 13.67 -12.58 4.22
C LYS A 184 13.21 -13.02 2.83
N SER A 185 11.93 -13.35 2.63
CA SER A 185 11.41 -13.62 1.28
C SER A 185 11.57 -12.41 0.35
N ILE A 186 11.27 -11.20 0.80
CA ILE A 186 11.47 -9.97 0.02
C ILE A 186 12.95 -9.79 -0.36
N GLN A 187 13.88 -10.00 0.56
CA GLN A 187 15.31 -9.88 0.27
C GLN A 187 15.80 -10.92 -0.74
N ILE A 188 15.26 -12.13 -0.70
CA ILE A 188 15.64 -13.21 -1.62
C ILE A 188 15.05 -12.99 -3.01
N THR A 189 13.76 -12.63 -3.09
CA THR A 189 13.08 -12.45 -4.38
C THR A 189 13.32 -11.08 -4.99
N ASP A 190 13.95 -10.17 -4.24
CA ASP A 190 14.23 -8.76 -4.56
C ASP A 190 13.13 -8.07 -5.42
N PRO A 191 11.88 -8.00 -4.92
CA PRO A 191 10.78 -7.46 -5.71
C PRO A 191 10.90 -5.92 -5.82
N PRO A 192 10.29 -5.29 -6.83
CA PRO A 192 10.37 -3.85 -7.00
C PRO A 192 9.58 -3.07 -5.93
N PHE A 193 9.80 -1.76 -5.92
CA PHE A 193 9.22 -0.75 -5.01
C PHE A 193 7.77 -1.04 -4.69
N TYR A 194 6.89 -1.20 -5.68
CA TYR A 194 5.47 -1.37 -5.42
C TYR A 194 5.13 -2.54 -4.51
N ILE A 195 5.76 -3.69 -4.72
CA ILE A 195 5.51 -4.88 -3.90
C ILE A 195 6.05 -4.65 -2.47
N ARG A 196 7.22 -4.01 -2.36
CA ARG A 196 7.79 -3.61 -1.06
C ARG A 196 6.90 -2.59 -0.34
N ASN A 197 6.39 -1.61 -1.08
CA ASN A 197 5.46 -0.58 -0.62
C ASN A 197 4.15 -1.18 -0.12
N LEU A 198 3.57 -2.13 -0.87
CA LEU A 198 2.41 -2.89 -0.41
C LEU A 198 2.72 -3.63 0.89
N PHE A 199 3.91 -4.21 1.03
CA PHE A 199 4.29 -4.88 2.27
C PHE A 199 4.35 -3.90 3.45
N VAL A 200 5.05 -2.77 3.29
CA VAL A 200 5.17 -1.71 4.29
C VAL A 200 3.79 -1.26 4.75
N HIS A 201 2.91 -0.89 3.82
CA HIS A 201 1.60 -0.34 4.13
C HIS A 201 0.63 -1.34 4.76
N ASN A 202 0.68 -2.62 4.38
CA ASN A 202 -0.26 -3.62 4.88
C ASN A 202 0.22 -4.31 6.17
N PHE A 203 1.54 -4.41 6.39
CA PHE A 203 2.09 -5.22 7.49
C PHE A 203 2.87 -4.42 8.53
N LEU A 204 3.43 -3.24 8.20
CA LEU A 204 4.13 -2.37 9.16
C LEU A 204 3.23 -1.25 9.69
N THR A 205 2.11 -1.64 10.29
CA THR A 205 1.00 -0.73 10.66
C THR A 205 1.26 0.18 11.86
N THR A 206 2.40 0.04 12.54
CA THR A 206 2.77 0.85 13.72
C THR A 206 4.15 1.45 13.54
N HIS A 207 4.40 2.62 14.13
CA HIS A 207 5.73 3.26 14.13
C HIS A 207 6.84 2.32 14.60
N LYS A 208 6.58 1.51 15.66
CA LYS A 208 7.54 0.54 16.18
C LYS A 208 7.95 -0.46 15.09
N LEU A 209 6.98 -1.13 14.48
CA LEU A 209 7.24 -2.14 13.45
C LEU A 209 7.87 -1.51 12.21
N PHE A 210 7.40 -0.33 11.82
CA PHE A 210 7.95 0.41 10.68
C PHE A 210 9.44 0.70 10.88
N HIS A 211 9.82 1.39 11.95
CA HIS A 211 11.23 1.74 12.18
C HIS A 211 12.11 0.52 12.43
N GLN A 212 11.56 -0.58 12.95
CA GLN A 212 12.31 -1.82 13.16
C GLN A 212 12.69 -2.51 11.85
N PHE A 213 11.86 -2.42 10.80
CA PHE A 213 11.99 -3.23 9.60
C PHE A 213 12.20 -2.45 8.30
N LYS A 214 12.00 -1.12 8.31
CA LYS A 214 12.11 -0.23 7.14
C LYS A 214 13.41 -0.45 6.37
N GLU A 215 14.57 -0.36 7.02
CA GLU A 215 15.88 -0.44 6.35
C GLU A 215 16.05 -1.75 5.57
N GLN A 216 15.55 -2.88 6.10
CA GLN A 216 15.63 -4.17 5.42
C GLN A 216 14.73 -4.24 4.17
N LEU A 217 13.63 -3.48 4.17
CA LEU A 217 12.71 -3.38 3.03
C LEU A 217 13.18 -2.36 1.99
N GLU A 218 14.06 -1.43 2.36
CA GLU A 218 14.70 -0.50 1.43
C GLU A 218 15.87 -1.14 0.68
N MET A 219 16.49 -2.18 1.24
CA MET A 219 17.58 -2.92 0.62
C MET A 219 17.13 -3.68 -0.65
N THR A 220 17.60 -3.22 -1.80
CA THR A 220 17.38 -3.81 -3.12
C THR A 220 18.54 -3.45 -4.07
N ASP A 221 18.76 -4.27 -5.10
CA ASP A 221 19.77 -3.99 -6.13
C ASP A 221 19.23 -3.09 -7.28
N HIS A 222 17.92 -2.79 -7.29
CA HIS A 222 17.28 -2.05 -8.39
C HIS A 222 17.53 -0.53 -8.33
N TYR A 223 17.40 0.07 -7.14
CA TYR A 223 17.44 1.53 -6.92
C TYR A 223 17.44 1.89 -5.43
N ASP A 224 17.70 3.16 -5.10
CA ASP A 224 17.55 3.66 -3.74
C ASP A 224 16.07 3.84 -3.38
N ILE A 225 15.63 3.29 -2.25
CA ILE A 225 14.25 3.42 -1.74
C ILE A 225 14.29 4.12 -0.39
N GLN A 226 13.38 5.07 -0.20
CA GLN A 226 13.14 5.73 1.09
C GLN A 226 11.65 5.67 1.43
N PHE A 227 11.26 4.81 2.38
CA PHE A 227 9.88 4.75 2.87
C PHE A 227 9.62 5.80 3.95
N ASP A 228 8.40 6.31 4.01
CA ASP A 228 7.92 7.10 5.14
C ASP A 228 6.70 6.42 5.82
N PHE A 229 6.44 6.74 7.08
CA PHE A 229 5.43 6.04 7.85
C PHE A 229 4.00 6.46 7.45
N GLY A 230 3.16 5.46 7.20
CA GLY A 230 1.75 5.65 6.83
C GLY A 230 1.58 5.83 5.32
N SER A 231 0.33 5.98 4.87
CA SER A 231 0.04 6.19 3.45
C SER A 231 0.57 7.53 2.94
N THR A 232 0.71 7.70 1.62
CA THR A 232 1.08 8.98 0.99
C THR A 232 0.27 10.17 1.51
N ALA A 233 -1.05 10.00 1.71
CA ALA A 233 -1.89 11.04 2.29
C ALA A 233 -1.52 11.38 3.74
N ILE A 234 -1.19 10.38 4.57
CA ILE A 234 -0.74 10.57 5.95
C ILE A 234 0.64 11.24 5.97
N GLN A 235 1.59 10.78 5.15
CA GLN A 235 2.93 11.35 5.00
C GLN A 235 2.83 12.84 4.62
N ARG A 236 2.01 13.17 3.61
CA ARG A 236 1.73 14.55 3.22
C ARG A 236 1.11 15.37 4.34
N ARG A 237 0.10 14.86 5.05
CA ARG A 237 -0.50 15.57 6.19
C ARG A 237 0.51 15.82 7.31
N ASN A 238 1.39 14.86 7.59
CA ASN A 238 2.44 15.03 8.59
C ASN A 238 3.45 16.09 8.16
N PHE A 239 3.84 16.11 6.89
CA PHE A 239 4.68 17.16 6.32
C PHE A 239 4.02 18.53 6.45
N ILE A 240 2.77 18.70 5.98
CA ILE A 240 2.06 19.98 6.06
C ILE A 240 1.94 20.43 7.52
N ALA A 241 1.62 19.52 8.43
CA ALA A 241 1.56 19.83 9.86
C ALA A 241 2.90 20.28 10.45
N SER A 242 4.04 19.84 9.90
CA SER A 242 5.36 20.28 10.37
C SER A 242 5.74 21.67 9.88
N GLN A 243 5.08 22.15 8.82
CA GLN A 243 5.27 23.48 8.25
C GLN A 243 4.36 24.54 8.87
N LEU A 244 3.41 24.14 9.72
CA LEU A 244 2.46 25.03 10.37
C LEU A 244 2.74 25.12 11.87
N ALA A 245 2.83 26.35 12.39
CA ALA A 245 2.98 26.60 13.82
C ALA A 245 1.65 26.45 14.60
N PHE A 246 0.52 26.39 13.88
CA PHE A 246 -0.84 26.37 14.46
C PHE A 246 -1.19 27.61 15.30
N ASP A 247 -0.48 28.72 15.07
CA ASP A 247 -0.64 30.01 15.75
C ASP A 247 -1.43 31.05 14.92
N LYS A 248 -1.90 30.66 13.74
CA LYS A 248 -2.75 31.44 12.84
C LYS A 248 -3.97 30.64 12.44
N VAL A 249 -4.99 31.36 12.01
CA VAL A 249 -6.17 30.79 11.34
C VAL A 249 -5.71 30.04 10.09
N ILE A 250 -6.33 28.89 9.82
CA ILE A 250 -6.02 28.07 8.64
C ILE A 250 -7.19 28.12 7.66
N VAL A 251 -6.89 28.38 6.40
CA VAL A 251 -7.82 28.28 5.26
C VAL A 251 -7.46 27.04 4.44
N ASP A 252 -8.32 26.03 4.49
CA ASP A 252 -8.20 24.75 3.79
C ASP A 252 -9.09 24.75 2.55
N ILE A 253 -8.47 24.87 1.38
CA ILE A 253 -9.16 24.95 0.09
C ILE A 253 -9.14 23.57 -0.55
N GLY A 254 -10.32 23.00 -0.80
CA GLY A 254 -10.52 21.61 -1.18
C GLY A 254 -10.44 20.67 0.03
N CYS A 255 -11.15 21.02 1.11
CA CYS A 255 -11.02 20.30 2.39
C CYS A 255 -11.52 18.84 2.34
N GLY A 256 -12.30 18.48 1.32
CA GLY A 256 -12.91 17.17 1.14
C GLY A 256 -13.71 16.76 2.37
N GLU A 257 -13.59 15.49 2.75
CA GLU A 257 -14.25 14.93 3.92
C GLU A 257 -13.58 15.29 5.27
N GLY A 258 -12.74 16.33 5.31
CA GLY A 258 -12.14 16.86 6.54
C GLY A 258 -10.89 16.11 6.99
N PHE A 259 -10.14 15.53 6.03
CA PHE A 259 -8.92 14.76 6.33
C PHE A 259 -7.83 15.61 7.01
N TYR A 260 -7.73 16.89 6.64
CA TYR A 260 -6.86 17.89 7.28
C TYR A 260 -7.64 18.72 8.31
N ALA A 261 -8.82 19.21 7.96
CA ALA A 261 -9.65 20.06 8.82
C ALA A 261 -9.82 19.52 10.24
N ILE A 262 -10.20 18.25 10.38
CA ILE A 262 -10.47 17.65 11.68
C ILE A 262 -9.22 17.57 12.57
N PRO A 263 -8.11 16.93 12.17
CA PRO A 263 -6.92 16.85 13.01
C PRO A 263 -6.18 18.18 13.19
N PHE A 264 -6.28 19.12 12.25
CA PHE A 264 -5.59 20.41 12.37
C PHE A 264 -6.35 21.37 13.29
N ALA A 265 -7.69 21.39 13.21
CA ALA A 265 -8.51 22.16 14.15
C ALA A 265 -8.34 21.68 15.61
N GLU A 266 -8.04 20.39 15.84
CA GLU A 266 -7.69 19.88 17.18
C GLU A 266 -6.39 20.47 17.75
N LYS A 267 -5.47 20.92 16.88
CA LYS A 267 -4.16 21.45 17.26
C LYS A 267 -4.16 22.96 17.53
N THR A 268 -5.23 23.67 17.19
CA THR A 268 -5.35 25.11 17.40
C THR A 268 -6.63 25.47 18.14
N LYS A 269 -6.68 26.67 18.71
CA LYS A 269 -7.89 27.28 19.27
C LYS A 269 -8.47 28.37 18.38
N LEU A 270 -7.77 28.70 17.30
CA LEU A 270 -8.19 29.66 16.31
C LEU A 270 -9.17 29.03 15.33
N ASP A 271 -9.82 29.88 14.55
CA ASP A 271 -10.77 29.47 13.53
C ASP A 271 -10.06 28.69 12.41
N TYR A 272 -10.79 27.72 11.87
CA TYR A 272 -10.37 26.87 10.76
C TYR A 272 -11.43 26.95 9.68
N TYR A 273 -11.07 27.50 8.54
CA TYR A 273 -11.96 27.72 7.40
C TYR A 273 -11.80 26.59 6.39
N ALA A 274 -12.80 25.71 6.33
CA ALA A 274 -12.82 24.55 5.43
C ALA A 274 -13.68 24.85 4.19
N ILE A 275 -13.06 24.90 3.02
CA ILE A 275 -13.70 25.32 1.77
C ILE A 275 -13.75 24.14 0.81
N ASP A 276 -14.92 23.81 0.29
CA ASP A 276 -15.08 22.80 -0.75
C ASP A 276 -16.26 23.17 -1.66
N ILE A 277 -16.16 22.82 -2.94
CA ILE A 277 -17.24 23.05 -3.90
C ILE A 277 -18.31 21.96 -3.81
N ASP A 278 -17.97 20.79 -3.26
CA ASP A 278 -18.90 19.69 -3.06
C ASP A 278 -19.65 19.83 -1.72
N PRO A 279 -20.98 20.08 -1.74
CA PRO A 279 -21.75 20.21 -0.52
C PRO A 279 -21.82 18.91 0.32
N GLU A 280 -21.64 17.73 -0.29
CA GLU A 280 -21.59 16.46 0.44
C GLU A 280 -20.33 16.38 1.31
N MET A 281 -19.18 16.81 0.78
CA MET A 281 -17.92 16.88 1.52
C MET A 281 -18.03 17.79 2.73
N LEU A 282 -18.62 18.98 2.57
CA LEU A 282 -18.87 19.91 3.67
C LEU A 282 -19.83 19.33 4.72
N LEU A 283 -20.85 18.59 4.31
CA LEU A 283 -21.76 17.91 5.25
C LEU A 283 -21.03 16.84 6.06
N ILE A 284 -20.15 16.06 5.43
CA ILE A 284 -19.33 15.04 6.12
C ILE A 284 -18.38 15.72 7.11
N THR A 285 -17.69 16.78 6.70
CA THR A 285 -16.78 17.56 7.57
C THR A 285 -17.50 18.13 8.78
N ASN A 286 -18.66 18.77 8.59
CA ASN A 286 -19.48 19.30 9.69
C ASN A 286 -19.97 18.20 10.67
N LYS A 287 -20.38 17.03 10.13
CA LYS A 287 -20.75 15.88 10.96
C LYS A 287 -19.57 15.37 11.79
N LYS A 288 -18.38 15.25 11.20
CA LYS A 288 -17.15 14.83 11.89
C LYS A 288 -16.75 15.85 12.97
N ALA A 289 -16.82 17.15 12.67
CA ALA A 289 -16.54 18.23 13.61
C ALA A 289 -17.50 18.19 14.83
N THR A 290 -18.81 18.07 14.56
CA THR A 290 -19.84 17.95 15.61
C THR A 290 -19.60 16.73 16.50
N LYS A 291 -19.30 15.57 15.90
CA LYS A 291 -19.00 14.33 16.63
C LYS A 291 -17.79 14.46 17.56
N LYS A 292 -16.81 15.28 17.17
CA LYS A 292 -15.61 15.59 17.97
C LYS A 292 -15.75 16.82 18.87
N ALA A 293 -16.91 17.47 18.90
CA ALA A 293 -17.16 18.73 19.61
C ALA A 293 -16.17 19.85 19.24
N LEU A 294 -15.77 19.91 17.96
CA LEU A 294 -14.96 21.01 17.42
C LEU A 294 -15.89 22.16 17.03
N ASN A 295 -15.72 23.31 17.67
CA ASN A 295 -16.52 24.52 17.46
C ASN A 295 -15.78 25.62 16.69
N ASN A 296 -14.54 25.37 16.31
CA ASN A 296 -13.67 26.29 15.59
C ASN A 296 -13.54 25.96 14.09
N ILE A 297 -14.40 25.08 13.54
CA ILE A 297 -14.41 24.78 12.11
C ILE A 297 -15.62 25.47 11.46
N PHE A 298 -15.37 26.26 10.43
CA PHE A 298 -16.40 26.96 9.65
C PHE A 298 -16.27 26.58 8.18
N THR A 299 -17.38 26.12 7.58
CA THR A 299 -17.37 25.65 6.19
C THR A 299 -17.90 26.69 5.21
N TYR A 300 -17.27 26.80 4.05
CA TYR A 300 -17.72 27.62 2.92
C TYR A 300 -17.81 26.82 1.63
N SER A 301 -18.84 27.09 0.82
CA SER A 301 -19.04 26.39 -0.46
C SER A 301 -18.20 26.92 -1.62
N SER A 302 -17.48 28.03 -1.43
CA SER A 302 -16.54 28.56 -2.41
C SER A 302 -15.57 29.55 -1.78
N LEU A 303 -14.42 29.76 -2.44
CA LEU A 303 -13.46 30.79 -2.06
C LEU A 303 -14.06 32.21 -2.19
N ASP A 304 -14.95 32.45 -3.15
CA ASP A 304 -15.64 33.75 -3.30
C ASP A 304 -16.45 34.09 -2.05
N ILE A 305 -17.28 33.16 -1.59
CA ILE A 305 -18.12 33.38 -0.40
C ILE A 305 -17.24 33.57 0.83
N PHE A 306 -16.14 32.81 0.97
CA PHE A 306 -15.19 33.02 2.05
C PHE A 306 -14.63 34.45 2.05
N LEU A 307 -14.15 34.94 0.91
CA LEU A 307 -13.55 36.29 0.79
C LEU A 307 -14.55 37.42 1.02
N GLU A 308 -15.83 37.21 0.72
CA GLU A 308 -16.89 38.20 0.99
C GLU A 308 -17.22 38.32 2.49
N ASN A 309 -17.07 37.22 3.23
CA ASN A 309 -17.46 37.14 4.65
C ASN A 309 -16.29 37.34 5.63
N ASN A 310 -15.05 37.21 5.16
CA ASN A 310 -13.86 37.26 6.00
C ASN A 310 -12.90 38.32 5.47
N ALA A 311 -12.49 39.23 6.35
CA ALA A 311 -11.53 40.27 6.02
C ALA A 311 -10.53 40.45 7.18
N GLY A 312 -9.26 40.62 6.82
CA GLY A 312 -8.35 41.43 7.64
C GLY A 312 -7.54 40.73 8.72
N GLU A 313 -7.21 39.45 8.58
CA GLU A 313 -6.11 38.86 9.35
C GLU A 313 -5.16 38.05 8.48
N GLN A 314 -3.93 37.91 8.95
CA GLN A 314 -2.93 37.09 8.29
C GLN A 314 -3.18 35.61 8.64
N VAL A 315 -3.33 34.76 7.63
CA VAL A 315 -3.71 33.34 7.77
C VAL A 315 -2.64 32.41 7.23
N ASP A 316 -2.75 31.12 7.54
CA ASP A 316 -2.08 30.06 6.78
C ASP A 316 -3.08 29.43 5.79
N VAL A 317 -2.64 29.13 4.57
CA VAL A 317 -3.48 28.54 3.52
C VAL A 317 -2.92 27.18 3.13
N ILE A 318 -3.79 26.18 2.98
CA ILE A 318 -3.43 24.88 2.41
C ILE A 318 -4.31 24.59 1.18
N LEU A 319 -3.70 24.11 0.11
CA LEU A 319 -4.32 23.70 -1.16
C LEU A 319 -3.70 22.37 -1.57
N THR A 320 -4.27 21.27 -1.10
CA THR A 320 -3.61 19.94 -1.14
C THR A 320 -4.32 19.01 -2.08
N GLU A 321 -3.66 18.60 -3.17
CA GLU A 321 -4.25 17.70 -4.19
C GLU A 321 -5.58 18.22 -4.76
N VAL A 322 -5.58 19.46 -5.23
CA VAL A 322 -6.79 20.11 -5.78
C VAL A 322 -6.55 20.60 -7.20
N ILE A 323 -5.33 21.04 -7.48
CA ILE A 323 -5.02 21.77 -8.71
C ILE A 323 -4.98 20.86 -9.94
N GLU A 324 -4.67 19.57 -9.74
CA GLU A 324 -4.66 18.52 -10.75
C GLU A 324 -6.07 18.05 -11.15
N HIS A 325 -7.10 18.32 -10.35
CA HIS A 325 -8.49 18.02 -10.64
C HIS A 325 -9.20 19.13 -11.43
N MET A 326 -8.43 20.04 -12.03
CA MET A 326 -8.96 21.09 -12.89
C MET A 326 -7.98 21.49 -13.98
N PRO A 327 -8.45 22.06 -15.11
CA PRO A 327 -7.56 22.56 -16.15
C PRO A 327 -6.53 23.56 -15.62
N THR A 328 -5.29 23.49 -16.10
CA THR A 328 -4.16 24.33 -15.65
C THR A 328 -4.46 25.83 -15.63
N LYS A 329 -5.30 26.33 -16.56
CA LYS A 329 -5.75 27.73 -16.60
C LYS A 329 -6.62 28.10 -15.39
N MET A 330 -7.47 27.18 -14.93
CA MET A 330 -8.30 27.38 -13.73
C MET A 330 -7.47 27.31 -12.46
N ALA A 331 -6.56 26.34 -12.35
CA ALA A 331 -5.62 26.24 -11.23
C ALA A 331 -4.78 27.52 -11.09
N ARG A 332 -4.27 28.05 -12.21
CA ARG A 332 -3.55 29.35 -12.23
C ARG A 332 -4.41 30.51 -11.75
N LYS A 333 -5.69 30.55 -12.14
CA LYS A 333 -6.62 31.60 -11.68
C LYS A 333 -6.88 31.50 -10.18
N LEU A 334 -7.06 30.28 -9.66
CA LEU A 334 -7.26 30.03 -8.22
C LEU A 334 -6.05 30.49 -7.40
N ILE A 335 -4.85 30.02 -7.74
CA ILE A 335 -3.61 30.38 -7.04
C ILE A 335 -3.39 31.90 -7.07
N ARG A 336 -3.53 32.55 -8.24
CA ARG A 336 -3.39 34.01 -8.34
C ARG A 336 -4.41 34.77 -7.50
N LYS A 337 -5.65 34.27 -7.46
CA LYS A 337 -6.71 34.87 -6.65
C LYS A 337 -6.37 34.81 -5.17
N ILE A 338 -5.92 33.65 -4.67
CA ILE A 338 -5.43 33.48 -3.30
C ILE A 338 -4.31 34.47 -3.02
N VAL A 339 -3.32 34.53 -3.92
CA VAL A 339 -2.14 35.40 -3.72
C VAL A 339 -2.50 36.89 -3.63
N GLN A 340 -3.47 37.32 -4.44
CA GLN A 340 -3.91 38.71 -4.52
C GLN A 340 -4.85 39.12 -3.38
N HIS A 341 -5.72 38.23 -2.92
CA HIS A 341 -6.84 38.59 -2.04
C HIS A 341 -6.73 38.06 -0.61
N ILE A 342 -5.87 37.07 -0.35
CA ILE A 342 -5.62 36.56 1.00
C ILE A 342 -4.29 37.10 1.50
N ASP A 343 -4.28 37.70 2.69
CA ASP A 343 -3.04 37.98 3.40
C ASP A 343 -2.56 36.70 4.10
N PHE A 344 -1.64 35.95 3.48
CA PHE A 344 -1.15 34.70 4.03
C PHE A 344 0.27 34.84 4.55
N ALA A 345 0.54 34.25 5.71
CA ALA A 345 1.91 34.03 6.21
C ALA A 345 2.55 32.86 5.46
N THR A 346 1.84 31.73 5.40
CA THR A 346 2.27 30.50 4.74
C THR A 346 1.17 30.02 3.80
N PHE A 347 1.51 29.75 2.54
CA PHE A 347 0.60 29.12 1.59
C PHE A 347 1.23 27.85 1.01
N ILE A 348 0.67 26.70 1.36
CA ILE A 348 1.18 25.38 0.98
C ILE A 348 0.33 24.82 -0.16
N ILE A 349 0.99 24.41 -1.23
CA ILE A 349 0.39 23.77 -2.40
C ILE A 349 1.00 22.38 -2.52
N THR A 350 0.18 21.35 -2.75
CA THR A 350 0.68 20.01 -3.13
C THR A 350 -0.02 19.48 -4.36
N THR A 351 0.69 18.65 -5.11
CA THR A 351 0.16 17.92 -6.26
C THR A 351 0.98 16.63 -6.48
N PRO A 352 0.44 15.60 -7.15
CA PRO A 352 1.20 14.41 -7.49
C PRO A 352 2.46 14.72 -8.31
N ASN A 353 3.49 13.89 -8.14
CA ASN A 353 4.64 13.88 -9.04
C ASN A 353 4.46 12.76 -10.08
N SER A 354 4.33 13.13 -11.36
CA SER A 354 4.12 12.17 -12.44
C SER A 354 5.33 11.26 -12.69
N GLU A 355 6.55 11.74 -12.37
CA GLU A 355 7.78 10.96 -12.50
C GLU A 355 7.73 9.69 -11.63
N PHE A 356 6.98 9.74 -10.52
CA PHE A 356 6.84 8.62 -9.61
C PHE A 356 5.90 7.51 -10.11
N ASN A 357 4.99 7.79 -11.05
CA ASN A 357 3.93 6.84 -11.44
C ASN A 357 4.48 5.53 -12.02
N THR A 358 5.67 5.59 -12.63
CA THR A 358 6.38 4.42 -13.14
C THR A 358 6.68 3.39 -12.04
N PHE A 359 6.97 3.83 -10.81
CA PHE A 359 7.22 2.96 -9.66
C PHE A 359 5.94 2.34 -9.08
N TYR A 360 4.78 2.94 -9.33
CA TYR A 360 3.46 2.32 -9.09
C TYR A 360 3.03 1.37 -10.22
N GLY A 361 3.79 1.33 -11.30
CA GLY A 361 3.48 0.52 -12.46
C GLY A 361 2.33 1.03 -13.33
N LEU A 362 2.01 2.32 -13.18
CA LEU A 362 0.94 2.99 -13.89
C LEU A 362 1.46 3.57 -15.22
N GLU A 363 0.62 3.49 -16.26
CA GLU A 363 0.82 4.18 -17.53
C GLU A 363 -0.18 5.33 -17.61
N GLY A 364 0.28 6.57 -17.44
CA GLY A 364 -0.58 7.76 -17.39
C GLY A 364 -0.73 8.35 -15.98
N PHE A 365 -1.92 8.86 -15.69
CA PHE A 365 -2.22 9.50 -14.41
C PHE A 365 -2.44 8.47 -13.30
N ARG A 366 -2.17 8.89 -12.06
CA ARG A 366 -2.40 8.14 -10.84
C ARG A 366 -3.89 7.90 -10.57
N HIS A 367 -4.73 8.87 -10.93
CA HIS A 367 -6.18 8.77 -10.84
C HIS A 367 -6.84 9.24 -12.14
N ASP A 368 -7.92 8.57 -12.51
CA ASP A 368 -8.63 8.80 -13.79
C ASP A 368 -9.32 10.17 -13.86
N ASP A 369 -9.53 10.82 -12.72
CA ASP A 369 -10.17 12.12 -12.57
C ASP A 369 -9.16 13.30 -12.54
N HIS A 370 -7.88 13.04 -12.75
CA HIS A 370 -6.88 14.08 -12.93
C HIS A 370 -6.95 14.68 -14.35
N ASP A 371 -6.95 16.00 -14.45
CA ASP A 371 -6.80 16.74 -15.71
C ASP A 371 -5.33 16.72 -16.20
N TRP A 372 -4.37 16.69 -15.28
CA TRP A 372 -2.95 16.70 -15.57
C TRP A 372 -2.12 16.19 -14.38
N GLU A 373 -0.92 15.68 -14.66
CA GLU A 373 0.11 15.44 -13.64
C GLU A 373 1.47 15.88 -14.18
N MET A 374 2.10 16.82 -13.48
CA MET A 374 3.38 17.41 -13.89
C MET A 374 4.56 16.66 -13.27
N SER A 375 5.66 16.60 -14.03
CA SER A 375 6.98 16.29 -13.47
C SER A 375 7.45 17.40 -12.53
N THR A 376 8.52 17.13 -11.78
CA THR A 376 9.14 18.14 -10.89
C THR A 376 9.49 19.43 -11.64
N ALA A 377 10.12 19.32 -12.82
CA ALA A 377 10.56 20.47 -13.60
C ALA A 377 9.38 21.27 -14.16
N GLU A 378 8.33 20.60 -14.62
CA GLU A 378 7.13 21.23 -15.16
C GLU A 378 6.37 22.01 -14.07
N PHE A 379 6.17 21.41 -12.89
CA PHE A 379 5.48 22.06 -11.78
C PHE A 379 6.24 23.31 -11.29
N GLN A 380 7.56 23.20 -11.11
CA GLN A 380 8.39 24.33 -10.69
C GLN A 380 8.32 25.48 -11.70
N THR A 381 8.52 25.19 -12.99
CA THR A 381 8.45 26.18 -14.06
C THR A 381 7.07 26.84 -14.10
N TRP A 382 6.00 26.04 -14.08
CA TRP A 382 4.62 26.51 -14.15
C TRP A 382 4.25 27.44 -12.98
N LEU A 383 4.73 27.15 -11.78
CA LEU A 383 4.46 27.95 -10.59
C LEU A 383 5.29 29.25 -10.58
N ILE A 384 6.57 29.20 -10.94
CA ILE A 384 7.44 30.38 -11.05
C ILE A 384 6.87 31.37 -12.08
N GLU A 385 6.44 30.90 -13.25
CA GLU A 385 5.89 31.76 -14.30
C GLU A 385 4.61 32.50 -13.91
N MET A 386 3.88 32.03 -12.89
CA MET A 386 2.59 32.63 -12.52
C MET A 386 2.63 33.56 -11.31
N ILE A 387 3.69 33.51 -10.52
CA ILE A 387 3.87 34.26 -9.27
C ILE A 387 4.92 35.35 -9.48
N ASP A 388 4.62 36.56 -9.02
CA ASP A 388 5.62 37.63 -9.01
C ASP A 388 6.57 37.44 -7.82
N GLU A 389 7.80 36.99 -8.10
CA GLU A 389 8.84 36.76 -7.09
C GLU A 389 9.25 38.04 -6.34
N LYS A 390 8.83 39.23 -6.80
CA LYS A 390 9.05 40.48 -6.06
C LYS A 390 8.18 40.58 -4.80
N ILE A 391 7.04 39.91 -4.77
CA ILE A 391 6.06 39.98 -3.67
C ILE A 391 5.96 38.68 -2.85
N VAL A 392 6.35 37.55 -3.43
CA VAL A 392 6.23 36.23 -2.80
C VAL A 392 7.54 35.45 -2.99
N THR A 393 8.03 34.80 -1.94
CA THR A 393 9.07 33.76 -2.05
C THR A 393 8.42 32.41 -2.27
N ILE A 394 9.07 31.55 -3.06
CA ILE A 394 8.63 30.18 -3.34
C ILE A 394 9.73 29.23 -2.90
N GLU A 395 9.34 28.19 -2.17
CA GLU A 395 10.23 27.12 -1.75
C GLU A 395 9.60 25.78 -2.14
N PHE A 396 10.31 24.95 -2.89
CA PHE A 396 9.80 23.67 -3.39
C PHE A 396 10.20 22.51 -2.48
N TYR A 397 9.30 21.54 -2.36
CA TYR A 397 9.45 20.38 -1.48
C TYR A 397 9.02 19.10 -2.17
N ALA A 398 9.65 18.00 -1.77
CA ALA A 398 9.32 16.65 -2.17
C ALA A 398 8.84 15.88 -0.93
N ILE A 399 7.75 15.10 -1.06
CA ILE A 399 6.97 14.61 0.08
C ILE A 399 6.61 13.13 -0.08
N GLY A 400 6.77 12.36 0.99
CA GLY A 400 6.39 10.95 1.10
C GLY A 400 7.49 9.98 0.67
N ASP A 401 7.10 8.75 0.33
CA ASP A 401 8.06 7.74 -0.15
C ASP A 401 8.89 8.26 -1.34
N ALA A 402 10.14 7.82 -1.43
CA ALA A 402 11.05 8.18 -2.50
C ALA A 402 11.67 6.94 -3.18
N VAL A 403 11.93 7.07 -4.48
CA VAL A 403 12.76 6.14 -5.25
C VAL A 403 13.76 6.97 -6.06
N ASN A 404 15.06 6.72 -5.90
CA ASN A 404 16.14 7.52 -6.48
C ASN A 404 15.98 9.04 -6.24
N GLY A 405 15.49 9.42 -5.06
CA GLY A 405 15.21 10.81 -4.68
C GLY A 405 13.95 11.43 -5.32
N ILE A 406 13.21 10.68 -6.16
CA ILE A 406 11.91 11.11 -6.70
C ILE A 406 10.84 10.73 -5.69
N HIS A 407 10.07 11.70 -5.21
CA HIS A 407 9.02 11.46 -4.21
C HIS A 407 7.63 11.31 -4.81
N THR A 408 6.73 10.64 -4.09
CA THR A 408 5.33 10.42 -4.48
C THR A 408 4.54 11.70 -4.74
N THR A 409 4.79 12.75 -3.95
CA THR A 409 4.14 14.05 -4.01
C THR A 409 5.18 15.15 -4.07
N GLN A 410 4.85 16.23 -4.77
CA GLN A 410 5.62 17.47 -4.79
C GLN A 410 4.77 18.61 -4.24
N GLY A 411 5.42 19.67 -3.77
CA GLY A 411 4.73 20.82 -3.23
C GLY A 411 5.57 22.08 -3.25
N ALA A 412 4.92 23.20 -2.94
CA ALA A 412 5.54 24.49 -2.81
C ALA A 412 4.99 25.22 -1.58
N ILE A 413 5.85 25.94 -0.88
CA ILE A 413 5.49 26.86 0.20
C ILE A 413 5.76 28.27 -0.27
N LEU A 414 4.70 29.07 -0.31
CA LEU A 414 4.72 30.48 -0.68
C LEU A 414 4.66 31.31 0.59
N ARG A 415 5.48 32.36 0.67
CA ARG A 415 5.44 33.35 1.76
C ARG A 415 5.48 34.76 1.17
N LYS A 416 4.62 35.66 1.65
CA LYS A 416 4.69 37.06 1.23
C LYS A 416 5.96 37.70 1.78
N LYS A 417 6.65 38.48 0.94
CA LYS A 417 7.78 39.29 1.40
C LYS A 417 7.25 40.45 2.23
N GLU A 418 7.87 40.71 3.37
CA GLU A 418 7.60 41.93 4.14
C GLU A 418 7.95 43.14 3.24
N VAL A 419 7.01 44.08 3.14
CA VAL A 419 7.15 45.31 2.35
C VAL A 419 7.83 46.39 3.18
#